data_AF-F0X2T7-F1
#
_entry.id   AF-F0X2T7-F1
#
_cell.length_a   1.000
_cell.length_b   1.000
_cell.length_c   1.000
_cell.angle_alpha   90.00
_cell.angle_beta   90.00
_cell.angle_gamma   90.00
#
_symmetry.space_group_name_H-M   'P 1'
#
loop_
_entity.id
_entity.type
_entity.pdbx_description
1 polymer ?
#
loop_
_entity_poly.entity_id
_entity_poly.type
_entity_poly.pdbx_seq_one_letter_code
_entity_poly.pdbx_strand_id
1 'polypeptide(L)'
;MIENASWRFVGEHIELVPYEPEHVPKYHEWMSDPILQECTASEPLTLDQEYAMQTSWRDDPKKCTFIILRKGSGDVKAHTIQDAIDRTIHRLNVQAATTHSKKFAD
;
A
#
# COMPACT_ATOMS: atom_id res chain seq x y z
N MET A 1 -6.02 17.48 5.77
CA MET A 1 -4.88 16.69 5.28
C MET A 1 -4.74 15.49 6.18
N ILE A 2 -4.79 14.28 5.63
CA ILE A 2 -4.56 13.04 6.40
C ILE A 2 -3.06 13.00 6.73
N GLU A 3 -2.72 13.09 8.02
CA GLU A 3 -1.36 13.35 8.52
C GLU A 3 -0.35 12.25 8.13
N ASN A 4 -0.82 11.03 7.91
CA ASN A 4 -0.02 9.85 7.61
C ASN A 4 0.03 9.46 6.12
N ALA A 5 -0.63 10.22 5.24
CA ALA A 5 -0.72 9.89 3.81
C ALA A 5 0.63 9.91 3.08
N SER A 6 1.64 10.60 3.62
CA SER A 6 2.98 10.72 3.03
C SER A 6 4.05 9.89 3.76
N TRP A 7 3.66 9.09 4.75
CA TRP A 7 4.62 8.31 5.53
C TRP A 7 5.31 7.26 4.68
N ARG A 8 6.63 7.14 4.86
CA ARG A 8 7.46 6.11 4.24
C ARG A 8 8.25 5.42 5.33
N PHE A 9 8.29 4.10 5.30
CA PHE A 9 9.05 3.32 6.26
C PHE A 9 10.17 2.58 5.52
N VAL A 10 11.41 2.85 5.90
CA VAL A 10 12.59 2.26 5.25
C VAL A 10 13.19 1.22 6.18
N GLY A 11 13.16 -0.04 5.74
CA GLY A 11 13.87 -1.14 6.37
C GLY A 11 15.20 -1.45 5.67
N GLU A 12 15.90 -2.46 6.18
CA GLU A 12 17.15 -2.94 5.59
C GLU A 12 16.92 -3.51 4.19
N HIS A 13 15.93 -4.38 4.03
CA HIS A 13 15.63 -5.09 2.78
C HIS A 13 14.36 -4.62 2.05
N ILE A 14 13.52 -3.84 2.73
CA ILE A 14 12.22 -3.42 2.21
C ILE A 14 11.97 -1.94 2.45
N GLU A 15 11.10 -1.34 1.64
CA GLU A 15 10.52 -0.02 1.88
C GLU A 15 8.99 -0.12 1.79
N LEU A 16 8.28 0.54 2.71
CA LEU A 16 6.84 0.73 2.64
C LEU A 16 6.58 2.15 2.13
N VAL A 17 5.91 2.27 0.99
CA VAL A 17 5.49 3.55 0.42
C VAL A 17 3.97 3.64 0.39
N PRO A 18 3.37 4.85 0.47
CA PRO A 18 1.93 5.01 0.37
C PRO A 18 1.38 4.40 -0.93
N TYR A 19 0.20 3.78 -0.86
CA TYR A 19 -0.49 3.30 -2.05
C TYR A 19 -1.07 4.48 -2.83
N GLU A 20 -0.38 4.85 -3.91
CA GLU A 20 -0.75 5.92 -4.85
C GLU A 20 -1.50 5.40 -6.08
N PRO A 21 -2.29 6.24 -6.79
CA PRO A 21 -3.00 5.87 -8.02
C PRO A 21 -2.11 5.22 -9.10
N GLU A 22 -0.85 5.60 -9.20
CA GLU A 22 0.10 5.06 -10.19
C GLU A 22 0.38 3.55 -9.99
N HIS A 23 0.12 3.02 -8.79
CA HIS A 23 0.27 1.59 -8.51
C HIS A 23 -0.96 0.77 -8.93
N VAL A 24 -2.12 1.41 -9.17
CA VAL A 24 -3.40 0.74 -9.45
C VAL A 24 -3.30 -0.18 -10.68
N PRO A 25 -2.70 0.21 -11.82
CA PRO A 25 -2.60 -0.68 -12.98
C PRO A 25 -1.83 -1.98 -12.68
N LYS A 26 -0.72 -1.87 -11.94
CA LYS A 26 0.08 -3.04 -11.55
C LYS A 26 -0.66 -3.92 -10.55
N TYR A 27 -1.34 -3.30 -9.58
CA TYR A 27 -2.17 -4.02 -8.62
C TYR A 27 -3.32 -4.76 -9.30
N HIS A 28 -4.00 -4.12 -10.27
CA HIS A 28 -5.06 -4.74 -11.05
C HIS A 28 -4.55 -5.95 -11.86
N GLU A 29 -3.34 -5.87 -12.42
CA GLU A 29 -2.68 -7.01 -13.07
C GLU A 29 -2.49 -8.18 -12.08
N TRP A 30 -2.01 -7.94 -10.86
CA TRP A 30 -1.89 -9.01 -9.85
C TRP A 30 -3.24 -9.58 -9.45
N MET A 31 -4.24 -8.73 -9.27
CA MET A 31 -5.59 -9.16 -8.93
C MET A 31 -6.33 -9.83 -10.08
N SER A 32 -5.71 -9.98 -11.25
CA SER A 32 -6.22 -10.85 -12.31
C SER A 32 -5.88 -12.34 -12.10
N ASP A 33 -4.97 -12.65 -11.16
CA ASP A 33 -4.61 -14.03 -10.82
C ASP A 33 -5.70 -14.68 -9.93
N PRO A 34 -6.37 -15.76 -10.39
CA PRO A 34 -7.41 -16.44 -9.62
C PRO A 34 -6.92 -17.03 -8.29
N ILE A 35 -5.65 -17.47 -8.21
CA ILE A 35 -5.09 -18.01 -6.97
C ILE A 35 -4.96 -16.90 -5.93
N LEU A 36 -4.52 -15.71 -6.35
CA LEU A 36 -4.43 -14.56 -5.45
C LEU A 36 -5.82 -14.12 -5.00
N GLN A 37 -6.80 -14.05 -5.90
CA GLN A 37 -8.20 -13.74 -5.57
C GLN A 37 -8.77 -14.69 -4.52
N GLU A 38 -8.57 -16.00 -4.70
CA GLU A 38 -9.02 -17.02 -3.75
C GLU A 38 -8.32 -16.87 -2.39
N CYS A 39 -6.99 -16.70 -2.40
CA CYS A 39 -6.20 -16.53 -1.17
C CYS A 39 -6.58 -15.26 -0.39
N THR A 40 -7.01 -14.20 -1.08
CA THR A 40 -7.41 -12.93 -0.45
C THR A 40 -8.92 -12.77 -0.34
N ALA A 41 -9.71 -13.80 -0.67
CA ALA A 41 -11.18 -13.77 -0.75
C ALA A 41 -11.70 -12.50 -1.44
N SER A 42 -11.04 -12.12 -2.53
CA SER A 42 -11.31 -10.88 -3.25
C SER A 42 -12.00 -11.18 -4.57
N GLU A 43 -13.04 -10.41 -4.88
CA GLU A 43 -13.72 -10.48 -6.17
C GLU A 43 -12.94 -9.67 -7.22
N PRO A 44 -12.95 -10.08 -8.51
CA PRO A 44 -12.39 -9.28 -9.58
C PRO A 44 -13.14 -7.95 -9.70
N LEU A 45 -12.37 -6.86 -9.81
CA LEU A 45 -12.88 -5.52 -10.04
C LEU A 45 -12.41 -5.01 -11.40
N THR A 46 -13.17 -4.12 -12.00
CA THR A 46 -12.69 -3.36 -13.16
C THR A 46 -11.61 -2.38 -12.73
N LEU A 47 -10.76 -1.95 -13.67
CA LEU A 47 -9.69 -0.98 -13.39
C LEU A 47 -10.24 0.31 -12.75
N ASP A 48 -11.38 0.81 -13.23
CA ASP A 48 -12.04 2.01 -12.66
C ASP A 48 -12.53 1.79 -11.23
N GLN A 49 -13.04 0.58 -10.93
CA GLN A 49 -13.43 0.20 -9.58
C GLN A 49 -12.21 0.13 -8.64
N GLU A 50 -11.05 -0.32 -9.13
CA GLU A 50 -9.81 -0.31 -8.35
C GLU A 50 -9.34 1.11 -8.01
N TYR A 51 -9.45 2.05 -8.95
CA TYR A 51 -9.18 3.47 -8.66
C TYR A 51 -10.15 4.03 -7.62
N ALA A 52 -11.44 3.72 -7.71
CA ALA A 52 -12.43 4.13 -6.73
C ALA A 52 -12.14 3.55 -5.34
N MET A 53 -11.77 2.27 -5.26
CA MET A 53 -11.38 1.63 -4.00
C MET A 53 -10.10 2.25 -3.42
N GLN A 54 -9.07 2.45 -4.26
CA GLN A 54 -7.82 3.08 -3.84
C GLN A 54 -8.08 4.47 -3.22
N THR A 55 -8.90 5.29 -3.87
CA THR A 55 -9.29 6.61 -3.37
C THR A 55 -10.02 6.48 -2.03
N SER A 56 -10.98 5.55 -1.94
CA SER A 56 -11.74 5.33 -0.71
C SER A 56 -10.87 4.91 0.48
N TRP A 57 -9.79 4.15 0.24
CA TRP A 57 -8.85 3.72 1.27
C TRP A 57 -7.86 4.80 1.65
N ARG A 58 -7.40 5.57 0.66
CA ARG A 58 -6.50 6.71 0.87
C ARG A 58 -7.16 7.80 1.71
N ASP A 59 -8.45 8.04 1.50
CA ASP A 59 -9.19 9.09 2.18
C ASP A 59 -9.79 8.63 3.53
N ASP A 60 -9.62 7.35 3.90
CA ASP A 60 -10.07 6.82 5.18
C ASP A 60 -9.06 7.15 6.30
N PRO A 61 -9.40 8.05 7.24
CA PRO A 61 -8.46 8.48 8.28
C PRO A 61 -8.11 7.37 9.28
N LYS A 62 -8.79 6.21 9.23
CA LYS A 62 -8.52 5.04 10.09
C LYS A 62 -7.67 3.98 9.40
N LYS A 63 -7.27 4.19 8.14
CA LYS A 63 -6.51 3.22 7.37
C LYS A 63 -5.22 3.83 6.84
N CYS A 64 -4.20 2.99 6.70
CA CYS A 64 -3.02 3.31 5.93
C CYS A 64 -2.71 2.14 5.02
N THR A 65 -2.71 2.40 3.72
CA THR A 65 -2.41 1.38 2.72
C THR A 65 -1.02 1.62 2.17
N PHE A 66 -0.17 0.61 2.25
CA PHE A 66 1.21 0.68 1.76
C PHE A 66 1.49 -0.38 0.71
N ILE A 67 2.40 -0.02 -0.20
CA ILE A 67 3.03 -0.92 -1.15
C ILE A 67 4.39 -1.34 -0.59
N ILE A 68 4.66 -2.65 -0.58
CA ILE A 68 5.95 -3.20 -0.14
C ILE A 68 6.90 -3.29 -1.33
N LEU A 69 7.98 -2.53 -1.27
CA LEU A 69 9.06 -2.53 -2.24
C LEU A 69 10.23 -3.37 -1.73
N ARG A 70 10.81 -4.21 -2.61
CA ARG A 70 12.12 -4.83 -2.34
C ARG A 70 13.23 -3.82 -2.58
N LYS A 71 14.16 -3.70 -1.63
CA LYS A 71 15.44 -3.04 -1.90
C LYS A 71 16.33 -4.02 -2.66
N GLY A 72 16.75 -3.65 -3.87
CA GLY A 72 17.69 -4.45 -4.66
C GLY A 72 19.02 -4.63 -3.91
N SER A 73 19.73 -5.73 -4.15
CA SER A 73 21.00 -6.10 -3.50
C SER A 73 22.22 -5.25 -3.93
N GLY A 74 21.98 -4.02 -4.36
CA GLY A 74 22.98 -3.01 -4.66
C GLY A 74 22.31 -1.64 -4.59
N ASP A 75 23.09 -0.59 -4.34
CA ASP A 75 22.70 0.82 -4.14
C ASP A 75 21.95 1.48 -5.31
N VAL A 76 21.01 0.79 -5.95
CA VAL A 76 20.08 1.39 -6.89
C VAL A 76 18.96 1.99 -6.08
N LYS A 77 19.12 3.26 -5.69
CA LYS A 77 17.98 4.09 -5.32
C LYS A 77 16.95 3.95 -6.43
N ALA A 78 15.72 3.54 -6.12
CA ALA A 78 14.63 3.64 -7.07
C ALA A 78 14.48 5.13 -7.37
N HIS A 79 14.94 5.57 -8.53
CA HIS A 79 14.97 6.98 -8.91
C HIS A 79 13.63 7.43 -9.49
N THR A 80 12.75 6.47 -9.82
CA THR A 80 11.43 6.70 -10.40
C THR A 80 10.35 5.86 -9.70
N ILE A 81 9.10 6.30 -9.85
CA ILE A 81 7.91 5.53 -9.41
C ILE A 81 7.83 4.18 -10.14
N GLN A 82 8.28 4.12 -11.40
CA GLN A 82 8.31 2.88 -12.16
C GLN A 82 9.29 1.85 -11.57
N ASP A 83 10.48 2.28 -11.16
CA ASP A 83 11.45 1.39 -10.50
C ASP A 83 10.90 0.82 -9.18
N ALA A 84 10.07 1.60 -8.48
CA ALA A 84 9.36 1.14 -7.29
C ALA A 84 8.28 0.11 -7.68
N ILE A 85 7.44 0.41 -8.66
CA ILE A 85 6.42 -0.53 -9.16
C ILE A 85 7.05 -1.88 -9.54
N ASP A 86 8.16 -1.88 -10.28
CA ASP A 86 8.81 -3.10 -10.75
C ASP A 86 9.45 -3.93 -9.62
N ARG A 87 9.79 -3.29 -8.49
CA ARG A 87 10.32 -3.94 -7.28
C ARG A 87 9.23 -4.30 -6.27
N THR A 88 7.98 -4.01 -6.59
CA THR A 88 6.88 -4.28 -5.67
C THR A 88 6.73 -5.78 -5.53
N ILE A 89 6.73 -6.23 -4.28
CA ILE A 89 6.59 -7.64 -3.97
C ILE A 89 5.10 -7.96 -3.79
N HIS A 90 4.41 -7.25 -2.89
CA HIS A 90 3.01 -7.46 -2.54
C HIS A 90 2.41 -6.18 -1.91
N ARG A 91 1.07 -6.13 -1.77
CA ARG A 91 0.36 -5.10 -0.97
C ARG A 91 0.25 -5.52 0.49
N LEU A 92 0.47 -4.59 1.42
CA LEU A 92 0.13 -4.76 2.83
C LEU A 92 -0.92 -3.72 3.25
N ASN A 93 -2.08 -4.20 3.69
CA ASN A 93 -3.07 -3.36 4.36
C ASN A 93 -2.74 -3.31 5.85
N VAL A 94 -2.33 -2.14 6.35
CA VAL A 94 -2.09 -1.95 7.79
C VAL A 94 -3.26 -1.16 8.37
N GLN A 95 -4.04 -1.80 9.24
CA GLN A 95 -5.03 -1.11 10.05
C GLN A 95 -4.37 -0.68 11.36
N ALA A 96 -4.08 0.62 11.48
CA ALA A 96 -3.59 1.19 12.72
C ALA A 96 -4.78 1.50 13.65
N ALA A 97 -5.02 0.67 14.65
CA ALA A 97 -5.93 1.02 15.74
C ALA A 97 -5.17 1.89 16.74
N THR A 98 -5.53 3.18 16.85
CA THR A 98 -5.03 4.00 17.95
C THR A 98 -5.71 3.54 19.24
N THR A 99 -4.96 2.89 20.12
CA THR A 99 -5.36 2.82 21.53
C THR A 99 -5.30 4.25 22.06
N HIS A 100 -6.47 4.89 22.19
CA HIS A 100 -6.60 6.08 23.01
C HIS A 100 -6.21 5.70 24.43
N SER A 101 -4.93 5.87 24.79
CA SER A 101 -4.55 6.00 26.18
C SER A 101 -5.14 7.31 26.67
N LYS A 102 -6.36 7.24 27.23
CA LYS A 102 -6.85 8.29 28.11
C LYS A 102 -5.79 8.44 29.20
N LYS A 103 -5.06 9.54 29.18
CA LYS A 103 -4.40 10.04 30.38
C LYS A 103 -5.52 10.29 31.40
N PHE A 104 -5.60 9.45 32.42
CA PHE A 104 -6.24 9.86 33.66
C PHE A 104 -5.23 10.77 34.36
N ALA A 105 -5.56 12.06 34.41
CA ALA A 105 -4.96 12.97 35.37
C ALA A 105 -5.53 12.61 36.75
N ASP A 106 -4.65 12.46 37.74
CA ASP A 106 -4.61 13.25 38.98
C ASP A 106 -3.19 13.17 39.57
#